data_AF-A0A3D2TQR0-F1
#
_entry.id   AF-A0A3D2TQR0-F1
#
_cell.length_a   1.000
_cell.length_b   1.000
_cell.length_c   1.000
_cell.angle_alpha   90.00
_cell.angle_beta   90.00
_cell.angle_gamma   90.00
#
_symmetry.space_group_name_H-M   'P 1'
#
loop_
_entity.id
_entity.type
_entity.pdbx_description
1 polymer ?
#
loop_
_entity_poly.entity_id
_entity_poly.type
_entity_poly.pdbx_seq_one_letter_code
_entity_poly.pdbx_strand_id
1 'polypeptide(L)'
;MICPNCKAIIDDNSRFCTVCGFHITPQEKPAIKYNAPDLGFPSQPRQTPVKPVPNYTLQEQDSRTIILPDDQRGIVTPIGVPAQQAAQPNYSGFSQNPPIRKKKNGAKIAAIVSAVVVLLVAACVAVVLLFTVQTKSFVTDADNGKIFTGCDGYGSVADDASGVFDTFALYKSLGGEVFGTENEADFLSLDVADVKKSYSYSPREIESVFTSYKSLKSAVKIKYSSDDNIKNGETENFYVSIDTDKINSLGFAKKLIGKNGFEVSVAASSLPQAVDVNAFEFLNSVVYDKTNGEIHCVYNKQLIKNVGDFKIAVDGDEVAVKNGAGNTVGTFDLCPDSVISSQKPSEISVKLSCKKEEFAQYGIVFTQTDKKFTVGDCDYTSDITKLNASDLSSLKNAAFKAIQAYHSDAEEEKIYFSYRGEGYTNRLIFTYSYDDSSTGKKLYATVAFTDIKSDSGKNLVTNPENASTSVTDSMASLKDIEKEYKASSKSFYSVKIQKLN
;
A
#
# COMPACT_ATOMS: atom_id res chain seq x y z
N MET A 1 6.07 -19.10 -29.50
CA MET A 1 6.57 -19.93 -30.61
C MET A 1 7.42 -21.08 -30.06
N ILE A 2 7.74 -22.11 -30.85
CA ILE A 2 8.56 -23.26 -30.39
C ILE A 2 9.96 -23.17 -31.00
N CYS A 3 11.00 -23.25 -30.16
CA CYS A 3 12.39 -23.24 -30.62
C CYS A 3 12.65 -24.42 -31.59
N PRO A 4 13.14 -24.18 -32.81
CA PRO A 4 13.33 -25.24 -33.79
C PRO A 4 14.40 -26.25 -33.36
N ASN A 5 15.39 -25.80 -32.57
CA ASN A 5 16.53 -26.59 -32.12
C ASN A 5 16.21 -27.49 -30.90
N CYS A 6 15.69 -26.93 -29.80
CA CYS A 6 15.47 -27.68 -28.56
C CYS A 6 14.00 -27.94 -28.19
N LYS A 7 13.05 -27.49 -29.02
CA LYS A 7 11.59 -27.62 -28.82
C LYS A 7 11.03 -26.95 -27.56
N ALA A 8 11.81 -26.10 -26.88
CA ALA A 8 11.30 -25.25 -25.80
C ALA A 8 10.28 -24.21 -26.32
N ILE A 9 9.25 -23.94 -25.52
CA ILE A 9 8.30 -22.85 -25.77
C ILE A 9 8.98 -21.53 -25.38
N ILE A 10 8.89 -20.53 -26.26
CA ILE A 10 9.55 -19.23 -26.15
C ILE A 10 8.63 -18.12 -26.66
N ASP A 11 8.92 -16.87 -26.31
CA ASP A 11 8.14 -15.71 -26.77
C ASP A 11 8.20 -15.52 -28.29
N ASP A 12 7.08 -15.09 -28.88
CA ASP A 12 6.90 -14.94 -30.34
C ASP A 12 7.82 -13.90 -30.99
N ASN A 13 8.39 -12.99 -30.19
CA ASN A 13 9.29 -11.94 -30.64
C ASN A 13 10.75 -12.17 -30.21
N SER A 14 11.08 -13.32 -29.60
CA SER A 14 12.42 -13.56 -29.10
C SER A 14 13.42 -13.77 -30.25
N ARG A 15 14.53 -13.03 -30.23
CA ARG A 15 15.64 -13.16 -31.19
C ARG A 15 16.55 -14.36 -30.90
N PHE A 16 16.43 -14.97 -29.72
CA PHE A 16 17.20 -16.14 -29.32
C PHE A 16 16.41 -17.05 -28.38
N CYS A 17 16.70 -18.35 -28.41
CA CYS A 17 16.13 -19.28 -27.44
C CYS A 17 16.83 -19.12 -26.09
N THR A 18 16.08 -18.77 -25.05
CA THR A 18 16.59 -18.63 -23.67
C THR A 18 17.07 -19.94 -23.06
N VAL A 19 16.72 -21.09 -23.64
CA VAL A 19 17.08 -22.42 -23.15
C VAL A 19 18.37 -22.96 -23.79
N CYS A 20 18.56 -22.78 -25.11
CA CYS A 20 19.71 -23.37 -25.82
C CYS A 20 20.58 -22.36 -26.58
N GLY A 21 20.28 -21.06 -26.50
CA GLY A 21 21.05 -19.99 -27.15
C GLY A 21 20.91 -19.92 -28.66
N PHE A 22 20.04 -20.73 -29.28
CA PHE A 22 19.84 -20.73 -30.73
C PHE A 22 19.23 -19.41 -31.22
N HIS A 23 19.82 -18.78 -32.23
CA HIS A 23 19.33 -17.53 -32.80
C HIS A 23 18.08 -17.76 -33.68
N ILE A 24 17.05 -16.94 -33.48
CA ILE A 24 15.74 -17.09 -34.13
C ILE A 24 15.48 -15.85 -34.96
N THR A 25 15.24 -16.05 -36.25
CA THR A 25 14.88 -14.97 -37.16
C THR A 25 13.36 -14.71 -37.05
N PRO A 26 12.92 -13.55 -36.54
CA PRO A 26 11.50 -13.22 -36.49
C PRO A 26 10.96 -13.09 -37.91
N GLN A 27 9.81 -13.71 -38.21
CA GLN A 27 9.14 -13.47 -39.49
C GLN A 27 8.47 -12.08 -39.46
N GLU A 28 8.77 -11.24 -40.45
CA GLU A 28 8.08 -9.96 -40.63
C GLU A 28 6.59 -10.18 -40.91
N LYS A 29 5.75 -9.56 -40.08
CA LYS A 29 4.30 -9.57 -40.22
C LYS A 29 3.90 -8.54 -41.30
N PRO A 30 3.08 -8.87 -42.31
CA PRO A 30 2.74 -7.93 -43.38
C PRO A 30 1.90 -6.75 -42.86
N ALA A 31 2.26 -5.54 -43.28
CA ALA A 31 1.61 -4.30 -42.89
C ALA A 31 0.19 -4.18 -43.51
N ILE A 32 -0.80 -3.91 -42.66
CA ILE A 32 -2.18 -3.61 -43.08
C ILE A 32 -2.28 -2.12 -43.42
N LYS A 33 -2.60 -1.79 -44.68
CA LYS A 33 -2.95 -0.42 -45.10
C LYS A 33 -4.37 -0.07 -44.62
N TYR A 34 -4.50 1.03 -43.89
CA TYR A 34 -5.79 1.57 -43.45
C TYR A 34 -6.40 2.46 -44.55
N ASN A 35 -7.56 2.07 -45.09
CA ASN A 35 -8.42 2.98 -45.85
C ASN A 35 -9.49 3.51 -44.88
N ALA A 36 -9.57 4.83 -44.75
CA ALA A 36 -10.57 5.51 -43.91
C ALA A 36 -11.99 5.35 -44.50
N PRO A 37 -13.02 5.01 -43.70
CA PRO A 37 -14.41 5.09 -44.14
C PRO A 37 -15.07 6.42 -43.80
N ASP A 38 -15.91 6.84 -44.73
CA ASP A 38 -16.78 8.01 -44.76
C ASP A 38 -17.88 7.97 -43.68
N LEU A 39 -18.26 9.13 -43.15
CA LEU A 39 -19.22 9.29 -42.05
C LEU A 39 -20.67 9.20 -42.56
N GLY A 40 -21.40 8.17 -42.14
CA GLY A 40 -22.84 8.06 -42.39
C GLY A 40 -23.56 7.21 -41.34
N PHE A 41 -24.43 7.84 -40.56
CA PHE A 41 -25.44 7.21 -39.68
C PHE A 41 -26.82 7.82 -40.02
N PRO A 42 -27.99 7.24 -39.61
CA PRO A 42 -28.27 5.94 -38.99
C PRO A 42 -29.48 5.18 -39.60
N SER A 43 -29.68 3.91 -39.23
CA SER A 43 -31.00 3.26 -39.08
C SER A 43 -30.89 1.99 -38.21
N GLN A 44 -31.82 1.86 -37.27
CA GLN A 44 -31.92 0.90 -36.15
C GLN A 44 -32.20 -0.59 -36.54
N PRO A 45 -32.21 -1.55 -35.58
CA PRO A 45 -31.57 -2.86 -35.72
C PRO A 45 -32.51 -3.99 -36.14
N ARG A 46 -31.96 -5.01 -36.80
CA ARG A 46 -32.61 -6.32 -37.00
C ARG A 46 -31.83 -7.39 -36.24
N GLN A 47 -32.53 -8.05 -35.32
CA GLN A 47 -32.05 -9.16 -34.51
C GLN A 47 -31.75 -10.40 -35.38
N THR A 48 -30.68 -11.13 -35.04
CA THR A 48 -30.47 -12.52 -35.44
C THR A 48 -30.10 -13.37 -34.23
N PRO A 49 -30.51 -14.65 -34.16
CA PRO A 49 -30.51 -15.43 -32.93
C PRO A 49 -29.13 -15.99 -32.59
N VAL A 50 -28.77 -15.96 -31.30
CA VAL A 50 -27.55 -16.56 -30.73
C VAL A 50 -27.75 -18.07 -30.54
N LYS A 51 -26.78 -18.85 -31.00
CA LYS A 51 -26.67 -20.31 -30.78
C LYS A 51 -26.11 -20.57 -29.36
N PRO A 52 -26.56 -21.59 -28.61
CA PRO A 52 -26.06 -21.85 -27.26
C PRO A 52 -24.62 -22.39 -27.28
N VAL A 53 -23.77 -21.86 -26.39
CA VAL A 53 -22.44 -22.41 -26.08
C VAL A 53 -22.59 -23.43 -24.95
N PRO A 54 -21.95 -24.62 -25.00
CA PRO A 54 -22.06 -25.62 -23.95
C PRO A 54 -21.43 -25.16 -22.63
N ASN A 55 -22.11 -25.50 -21.55
CA ASN A 55 -21.69 -25.30 -20.17
C ASN A 55 -20.61 -26.34 -19.81
N TYR A 56 -19.46 -25.92 -19.29
CA TYR A 56 -18.50 -26.82 -18.67
C TYR A 56 -18.43 -26.54 -17.17
N THR A 57 -18.88 -27.52 -16.39
CA THR A 57 -18.72 -27.64 -14.95
C THR A 57 -17.25 -27.94 -14.64
N LEU A 58 -16.62 -27.12 -13.79
CA LEU A 58 -15.36 -27.49 -13.14
C LEU A 58 -15.70 -28.38 -11.94
N GLN A 59 -15.28 -29.65 -11.98
CA GLN A 59 -15.23 -30.52 -10.81
C GLN A 59 -13.98 -30.18 -10.01
N GLU A 60 -14.16 -29.86 -8.74
CA GLU A 60 -13.11 -29.97 -7.72
C GLU A 60 -12.76 -31.45 -7.52
N GLN A 61 -11.46 -31.77 -7.48
CA GLN A 61 -11.01 -33.04 -6.92
C GLN A 61 -9.71 -32.89 -6.12
N ASP A 62 -9.76 -33.54 -4.98
CA ASP A 62 -8.91 -33.57 -3.80
C ASP A 62 -7.43 -33.99 -4.00
N SER A 63 -6.58 -33.33 -3.20
CA SER A 63 -5.57 -33.87 -2.26
C SER A 63 -4.70 -35.11 -2.58
N ARG A 64 -3.38 -34.87 -2.55
CA ARG A 64 -2.24 -35.66 -1.98
C ARG A 64 -2.18 -37.19 -2.19
N THR A 65 -1.00 -37.68 -2.63
CA THR A 65 -0.20 -38.73 -1.94
C THR A 65 1.26 -38.76 -2.46
N ILE A 66 2.20 -38.88 -1.52
CA ILE A 66 3.65 -39.12 -1.64
C ILE A 66 3.91 -40.63 -1.62
N ILE A 67 4.77 -41.20 -2.47
CA ILE A 67 5.60 -42.42 -2.17
C ILE A 67 6.93 -42.40 -3.00
N LEU A 68 8.06 -42.62 -2.31
CA LEU A 68 9.43 -42.93 -2.79
C LEU A 68 9.58 -44.42 -3.20
N PRO A 69 10.64 -44.80 -3.93
CA PRO A 69 11.58 -45.74 -3.28
C PRO A 69 13.08 -45.52 -3.61
N ASP A 70 13.85 -46.30 -2.86
CA ASP A 70 15.21 -46.17 -2.36
C ASP A 70 16.31 -46.88 -3.19
N ASP A 71 17.55 -46.45 -2.94
CA ASP A 71 18.85 -47.18 -2.91
C ASP A 71 19.23 -48.28 -3.92
N GLN A 72 20.43 -48.13 -4.54
CA GLN A 72 21.49 -49.16 -4.49
C GLN A 72 22.91 -48.55 -4.49
N ARG A 73 23.73 -49.07 -3.56
CA ARG A 73 25.15 -48.77 -3.27
C ARG A 73 26.10 -49.41 -4.30
N GLY A 74 27.30 -48.85 -4.48
CA GLY A 74 28.45 -49.64 -5.00
C GLY A 74 29.65 -48.87 -5.53
N ILE A 75 30.70 -48.78 -4.72
CA ILE A 75 32.10 -48.37 -4.98
C ILE A 75 32.72 -49.10 -6.19
N VAL A 76 33.51 -48.46 -7.07
CA VAL A 76 34.93 -48.79 -7.45
C VAL A 76 35.58 -47.66 -8.29
N THR A 77 36.86 -47.40 -8.04
CA THR A 77 37.83 -46.60 -8.82
C THR A 77 38.12 -47.16 -10.23
N PRO A 78 38.85 -46.40 -11.08
CA PRO A 78 39.88 -47.03 -11.90
C PRO A 78 41.30 -46.50 -11.65
N ILE A 79 42.20 -47.47 -11.59
CA ILE A 79 43.67 -47.42 -11.55
C ILE A 79 44.24 -47.17 -12.97
N GLY A 80 45.52 -46.75 -13.00
CA GLY A 80 46.51 -46.64 -14.11
C GLY A 80 46.33 -47.53 -15.35
N VAL A 81 47.03 -47.32 -16.47
CA VAL A 81 48.49 -47.22 -16.76
C VAL A 81 48.59 -47.02 -18.32
N PRO A 82 49.74 -47.03 -19.06
CA PRO A 82 51.14 -46.64 -18.80
C PRO A 82 51.75 -45.70 -19.87
N ALA A 83 53.00 -45.30 -19.60
CA ALA A 83 53.96 -44.69 -20.53
C ALA A 83 54.79 -45.73 -21.31
N GLN A 84 55.34 -45.36 -22.49
CA GLN A 84 56.68 -45.68 -23.05
C GLN A 84 56.78 -45.19 -24.52
N GLN A 85 57.66 -44.24 -24.85
CA GLN A 85 59.06 -44.39 -25.36
C GLN A 85 59.21 -44.83 -26.83
N ALA A 86 59.85 -43.95 -27.62
CA ALA A 86 60.82 -44.19 -28.72
C ALA A 86 60.88 -42.90 -29.57
N ALA A 87 61.93 -42.47 -30.26
CA ALA A 87 63.38 -42.65 -30.28
C ALA A 87 63.89 -41.52 -31.22
N GLN A 88 65.15 -41.11 -31.09
CA GLN A 88 65.77 -40.07 -31.94
C GLN A 88 65.92 -40.49 -33.42
N PRO A 89 66.33 -39.56 -34.29
CA PRO A 89 67.66 -39.72 -34.87
C PRO A 89 68.58 -38.52 -34.74
N ASN A 90 69.85 -38.90 -34.71
CA ASN A 90 71.07 -38.14 -34.54
C ASN A 90 71.53 -37.56 -35.89
N TYR A 91 72.06 -36.34 -35.93
CA TYR A 91 73.07 -35.97 -36.93
C TYR A 91 74.10 -35.02 -36.32
N SER A 92 75.34 -35.36 -36.62
CA SER A 92 76.64 -34.85 -36.14
C SER A 92 77.02 -33.45 -36.61
N GLY A 93 77.83 -32.76 -35.80
CA GLY A 93 79.09 -32.17 -36.28
C GLY A 93 79.32 -30.65 -36.13
N PHE A 94 80.47 -30.34 -35.49
CA PHE A 94 81.32 -29.14 -35.60
C PHE A 94 81.16 -27.91 -34.66
N SER A 95 82.00 -27.94 -33.62
CA SER A 95 83.07 -26.98 -33.22
C SER A 95 82.84 -25.45 -33.08
N GLN A 96 83.08 -25.01 -31.82
CA GLN A 96 83.84 -23.84 -31.32
C GLN A 96 83.44 -22.39 -31.64
N ASN A 97 82.94 -21.67 -30.62
CA ASN A 97 83.69 -20.65 -29.85
C ASN A 97 82.83 -20.06 -28.70
N PRO A 98 83.37 -19.72 -27.52
CA PRO A 98 82.58 -19.20 -26.41
C PRO A 98 82.47 -17.66 -26.46
N PRO A 99 81.32 -17.04 -26.14
CA PRO A 99 81.30 -15.63 -25.81
C PRO A 99 81.60 -15.41 -24.32
N ILE A 100 82.47 -14.43 -24.12
CA ILE A 100 83.00 -13.92 -22.87
C ILE A 100 81.88 -13.62 -21.85
N ARG A 101 81.92 -14.25 -20.68
CA ARG A 101 81.12 -13.87 -19.51
C ARG A 101 81.54 -12.49 -19.01
N LYS A 102 80.78 -11.44 -19.33
CA LYS A 102 80.75 -10.22 -18.51
C LYS A 102 79.82 -10.46 -17.31
N LYS A 103 80.44 -10.60 -16.14
CA LYS A 103 79.79 -10.64 -14.83
C LYS A 103 79.02 -9.33 -14.61
N LYS A 104 77.69 -9.33 -14.74
CA LYS A 104 76.81 -8.21 -14.36
C LYS A 104 76.01 -8.61 -13.11
N ASN A 105 76.56 -8.30 -11.93
CA ASN A 105 75.88 -8.45 -10.65
C ASN A 105 74.78 -7.38 -10.41
N GLY A 106 74.46 -6.52 -11.38
CA GLY A 106 73.43 -5.48 -11.25
C GLY A 106 72.00 -5.91 -11.56
N ALA A 107 71.78 -7.01 -12.30
CA ALA A 107 70.43 -7.40 -12.76
C ALA A 107 69.59 -8.06 -11.66
N LYS A 108 70.20 -8.80 -10.72
CA LYS A 108 69.49 -9.40 -9.58
C LYS A 108 69.09 -8.35 -8.53
N ILE A 109 69.91 -7.32 -8.34
CA ILE A 109 69.60 -6.22 -7.41
C ILE A 109 68.49 -5.34 -7.98
N ALA A 110 68.49 -5.03 -9.28
CA ALA A 110 67.40 -4.27 -9.91
C ALA A 110 66.05 -5.01 -9.88
N ALA A 111 66.04 -6.34 -10.06
CA ALA A 111 64.82 -7.16 -9.95
C ALA A 111 64.30 -7.26 -8.51
N ILE A 112 65.18 -7.33 -7.51
CA ILE A 112 64.80 -7.35 -6.09
C ILE A 112 64.32 -5.97 -5.64
N VAL A 113 64.99 -4.89 -6.04
CA VAL A 113 64.60 -3.51 -5.71
C VAL A 113 63.25 -3.16 -6.35
N SER A 114 63.02 -3.56 -7.60
CA SER A 114 61.69 -3.36 -8.23
C SER A 114 60.59 -4.18 -7.56
N ALA A 115 60.83 -5.43 -7.20
CA ALA A 115 59.87 -6.25 -6.44
C ALA A 115 59.56 -5.64 -5.06
N VAL A 116 60.57 -5.15 -4.34
CA VAL A 116 60.42 -4.50 -3.03
C VAL A 116 59.67 -3.17 -3.15
N VAL A 117 59.94 -2.37 -4.20
CA VAL A 117 59.21 -1.12 -4.45
C VAL A 117 57.75 -1.40 -4.81
N VAL A 118 57.45 -2.41 -5.62
CA VAL A 118 56.06 -2.80 -5.93
C VAL A 118 55.33 -3.28 -4.67
N LEU A 119 56.00 -4.04 -3.80
CA LEU A 119 55.44 -4.49 -2.52
C LEU A 119 55.21 -3.32 -1.54
N LEU A 120 56.14 -2.36 -1.49
CA LEU A 120 56.00 -1.12 -0.69
C LEU A 120 54.86 -0.24 -1.21
N VAL A 121 54.75 -0.07 -2.53
CA VAL A 121 53.64 0.67 -3.15
C VAL A 121 52.32 -0.06 -2.88
N ALA A 122 52.26 -1.38 -3.02
CA ALA A 122 51.07 -2.16 -2.68
C ALA A 122 50.68 -2.05 -1.21
N ALA A 123 51.66 -2.07 -0.29
CA ALA A 123 51.43 -1.87 1.15
C ALA A 123 50.96 -0.44 1.46
N CYS A 124 51.54 0.58 0.83
CA CYS A 124 51.08 1.97 0.97
C CYS A 124 49.66 2.17 0.42
N VAL A 125 49.34 1.56 -0.73
CA VAL A 125 47.98 1.56 -1.29
C VAL A 125 47.01 0.84 -0.35
N ALA A 126 47.39 -0.31 0.21
CA ALA A 126 46.57 -1.01 1.19
C ALA A 126 46.31 -0.18 2.45
N VAL A 127 47.31 0.54 2.96
CA VAL A 127 47.15 1.46 4.11
C VAL A 127 46.23 2.62 3.75
N VAL A 128 46.36 3.23 2.57
CA VAL A 128 45.44 4.30 2.12
C VAL A 128 44.01 3.80 1.97
N LEU A 129 43.80 2.58 1.47
CA LEU A 129 42.48 1.96 1.36
C LEU A 129 41.82 1.68 2.72
N LEU A 130 42.60 1.48 3.80
CA LEU A 130 42.05 1.32 5.16
C LEU A 130 41.45 2.61 5.74
N PHE A 131 41.93 3.78 5.30
CA PHE A 131 41.50 5.10 5.78
C PHE A 131 40.61 5.86 4.79
N THR A 132 40.16 5.19 3.72
CA THR A 132 39.30 5.81 2.70
C THR A 132 38.03 5.00 2.49
N VAL A 133 36.98 5.71 2.06
CA VAL A 133 35.66 5.16 1.78
C VAL A 133 35.26 5.62 0.38
N GLN A 134 34.79 4.71 -0.48
CA GLN A 134 34.38 5.06 -1.85
C GLN A 134 32.89 5.39 -1.94
N THR A 135 32.55 6.51 -2.59
CA THR A 135 31.15 6.94 -2.74
C THR A 135 30.25 5.90 -3.42
N LYS A 136 30.76 5.17 -4.41
CA LYS A 136 29.99 4.16 -5.17
C LYS A 136 29.51 2.99 -4.30
N SER A 137 30.15 2.71 -3.17
CA SER A 137 29.79 1.60 -2.28
C SER A 137 28.44 1.76 -1.58
N PHE A 138 27.84 2.95 -1.63
CA PHE A 138 26.58 3.27 -0.93
C PHE A 138 25.41 3.48 -1.89
N VAL A 139 25.63 3.20 -3.16
CA VAL A 139 24.61 3.27 -4.20
C VAL A 139 23.96 1.91 -4.32
N THR A 140 22.64 1.87 -4.41
CA THR A 140 21.93 0.66 -4.85
C THR A 140 21.53 0.81 -6.31
N ASP A 141 21.70 -0.27 -7.08
CA ASP A 141 21.20 -0.42 -8.44
C ASP A 141 19.94 -1.30 -8.51
N ALA A 142 19.49 -1.81 -7.36
CA ALA A 142 18.27 -2.58 -7.21
C ALA A 142 17.27 -1.84 -6.32
N ASP A 143 15.99 -1.93 -6.65
CA ASP A 143 14.93 -1.48 -5.78
C ASP A 143 14.87 -2.37 -4.53
N ASN A 144 14.97 -1.73 -3.38
CA ASN A 144 14.93 -2.33 -2.06
C ASN A 144 13.58 -2.10 -1.35
N GLY A 145 12.55 -1.71 -2.11
CA GLY A 145 11.24 -1.32 -1.59
C GLY A 145 11.23 0.06 -0.93
N LYS A 146 12.28 0.87 -1.14
CA LYS A 146 12.39 2.24 -0.62
C LYS A 146 12.60 3.29 -1.72
N ILE A 147 12.73 2.86 -2.97
CA ILE A 147 12.95 3.78 -4.10
C ILE A 147 11.62 4.10 -4.76
N PHE A 148 10.77 3.10 -4.93
CA PHE A 148 9.45 3.25 -5.52
C PHE A 148 8.36 2.95 -4.48
N THR A 149 7.26 3.68 -4.59
CA THR A 149 6.01 3.47 -3.86
C THR A 149 4.87 3.35 -4.88
N GLY A 150 3.65 3.02 -4.45
CA GLY A 150 2.53 2.79 -5.37
C GLY A 150 2.25 1.32 -5.64
N CYS A 151 1.59 1.07 -6.76
CA CYS A 151 1.34 -0.25 -7.31
C CYS A 151 1.73 -0.30 -8.79
N ASP A 152 1.83 -1.49 -9.36
CA ASP A 152 2.31 -1.68 -10.73
C ASP A 152 1.45 -0.92 -11.75
N GLY A 153 2.05 0.05 -12.46
CA GLY A 153 1.36 0.93 -13.40
C GLY A 153 0.73 2.17 -12.78
N TYR A 154 0.89 2.35 -11.47
CA TYR A 154 0.56 3.56 -10.70
C TYR A 154 1.66 3.85 -9.67
N GLY A 155 2.90 3.45 -9.99
CA GLY A 155 4.07 3.66 -9.15
C GLY A 155 4.59 5.09 -9.25
N SER A 156 5.29 5.52 -8.20
CA SER A 156 6.03 6.77 -8.18
C SER A 156 7.33 6.60 -7.40
N VAL A 157 8.27 7.54 -7.59
CA VAL A 157 9.47 7.58 -6.74
C VAL A 157 9.05 7.99 -5.33
N ALA A 158 9.47 7.20 -4.34
CA ALA A 158 9.23 7.50 -2.93
C ALA A 158 9.85 8.85 -2.55
N ASP A 159 9.19 9.59 -1.65
CA ASP A 159 9.64 10.92 -1.21
C ASP A 159 11.13 10.92 -0.90
N ASP A 160 11.84 11.94 -1.40
CA ASP A 160 13.30 12.17 -1.30
C ASP A 160 14.25 11.18 -1.98
N ALA A 161 13.74 10.07 -2.56
CA ALA A 161 14.53 9.03 -3.21
C ALA A 161 15.71 8.50 -2.36
N SER A 162 15.62 8.59 -1.02
CA SER A 162 16.68 8.17 -0.10
C SER A 162 17.09 6.71 -0.24
N GLY A 163 16.21 5.86 -0.77
CA GLY A 163 16.52 4.47 -1.10
C GLY A 163 17.69 4.29 -2.08
N VAL A 164 17.98 5.28 -2.93
CA VAL A 164 19.03 5.23 -3.97
C VAL A 164 20.44 5.31 -3.37
N PHE A 165 20.60 6.03 -2.26
CA PHE A 165 21.90 6.25 -1.63
C PHE A 165 21.84 6.08 -0.10
N ASP A 166 22.50 5.03 0.40
CA ASP A 166 22.53 4.71 1.84
C ASP A 166 23.46 5.64 2.62
N THR A 167 22.90 6.79 2.97
CA THR A 167 23.56 7.85 3.74
C THR A 167 23.94 7.38 5.14
N PHE A 168 23.16 6.49 5.75
CA PHE A 168 23.42 5.97 7.09
C PHE A 168 24.57 4.94 7.09
N ALA A 169 24.64 4.06 6.10
CA ALA A 169 25.79 3.18 5.91
C ALA A 169 27.08 3.95 5.59
N LEU A 170 26.99 5.04 4.82
CA LEU A 170 28.11 5.95 4.59
C LEU A 170 28.61 6.53 5.92
N TYR A 171 27.69 7.07 6.73
CA TYR A 171 28.01 7.63 8.04
C TYR A 171 28.74 6.61 8.94
N LYS A 172 28.22 5.39 9.06
CA LYS A 172 28.87 4.28 9.79
C LYS A 172 30.27 3.97 9.23
N SER A 173 30.39 3.90 7.90
CA SER A 173 31.65 3.55 7.23
C SER A 173 32.75 4.58 7.41
N LEU A 174 32.38 5.86 7.50
CA LEU A 174 33.29 6.98 7.81
C LEU A 174 33.76 6.98 9.27
N GLY A 175 33.11 6.19 10.14
CA GLY A 175 33.38 6.12 11.58
C GLY A 175 32.46 7.02 12.41
N GLY A 176 31.25 7.30 11.91
CA GLY A 176 30.21 7.97 12.68
C GLY A 176 29.67 7.08 13.81
N GLU A 177 29.33 7.72 14.93
CA GLU A 177 28.82 7.05 16.13
C GLU A 177 27.30 6.79 16.00
N VAL A 178 26.86 5.55 16.20
CA VAL A 178 25.45 5.15 16.02
C VAL A 178 24.80 4.57 17.27
N PHE A 179 25.49 4.58 18.42
CA PHE A 179 24.92 4.18 19.71
C PHE A 179 24.23 2.79 19.69
N GLY A 180 24.82 1.85 18.97
CA GLY A 180 24.32 0.46 18.87
C GLY A 180 23.11 0.27 17.96
N THR A 181 22.66 1.29 17.23
CA THR A 181 21.54 1.17 16.28
C THR A 181 21.97 0.54 14.96
N GLU A 182 21.09 -0.28 14.38
CA GLU A 182 21.37 -0.97 13.12
C GLU A 182 20.89 -0.19 11.89
N ASN A 183 19.81 0.60 12.04
CA ASN A 183 19.17 1.37 10.97
C ASN A 183 18.97 2.86 11.32
N GLU A 184 18.71 3.67 10.29
CA GLU A 184 18.57 5.13 10.42
C GLU A 184 17.35 5.55 11.26
N ALA A 185 16.22 4.85 11.14
CA ALA A 185 15.00 5.20 11.85
C ALA A 185 15.19 5.07 13.36
N ASP A 186 15.78 3.96 13.81
CA ASP A 186 16.10 3.75 15.21
C ASP A 186 17.08 4.81 15.71
N PHE A 187 18.15 5.09 14.95
CA PHE A 187 19.12 6.14 15.26
C PHE A 187 18.44 7.50 15.45
N LEU A 188 17.57 7.90 14.53
CA LEU A 188 16.87 9.18 14.59
C LEU A 188 15.78 9.24 15.67
N SER A 189 15.32 8.10 16.17
CA SER A 189 14.32 7.99 17.24
C SER A 189 14.90 8.00 18.66
N LEU A 190 16.24 7.91 18.79
CA LEU A 190 16.91 7.84 20.09
C LEU A 190 16.63 9.08 20.96
N ASP A 191 16.25 8.84 22.22
CA ASP A 191 16.18 9.88 23.24
C ASP A 191 17.58 10.18 23.79
N VAL A 192 17.95 11.47 23.81
CA VAL A 192 19.22 11.96 24.36
C VAL A 192 19.43 11.52 25.82
N ALA A 193 18.37 11.46 26.62
CA ALA A 193 18.43 11.02 28.00
C ALA A 193 18.82 9.53 28.13
N ASP A 194 18.28 8.68 27.25
CA ASP A 194 18.53 7.24 27.25
C ASP A 194 19.94 6.92 26.75
N VAL A 195 20.40 7.63 25.71
CA VAL A 195 21.77 7.51 25.20
C VAL A 195 22.78 7.92 26.27
N LYS A 196 22.55 9.03 26.97
CA LYS A 196 23.40 9.50 28.07
C LYS A 196 23.56 8.45 29.16
N LYS A 197 22.45 7.81 29.57
CA LYS A 197 22.44 6.78 30.61
C LYS A 197 23.22 5.53 30.20
N SER A 198 23.14 5.17 28.92
CA SER A 198 23.67 3.90 28.40
C SER A 198 25.13 3.97 27.96
N TYR A 199 25.57 5.12 27.42
CA TYR A 199 26.88 5.26 26.77
C TYR A 199 27.82 6.27 27.43
N SER A 200 27.42 6.91 28.54
CA SER A 200 28.24 7.88 29.29
C SER A 200 28.68 9.13 28.50
N TYR A 201 27.98 9.48 27.42
CA TYR A 201 28.20 10.72 26.67
C TYR A 201 27.51 11.92 27.36
N SER A 202 28.09 13.12 27.20
CA SER A 202 27.41 14.36 27.55
C SER A 202 26.33 14.72 26.51
N PRO A 203 25.28 15.49 26.89
CA PRO A 203 24.27 15.94 25.93
C PRO A 203 24.84 16.67 24.71
N ARG A 204 25.90 17.48 24.91
CA ARG A 204 26.57 18.20 23.81
C ARG A 204 27.26 17.27 22.82
N GLU A 205 27.85 16.18 23.29
CA GLU A 205 28.48 15.20 22.40
C GLU A 205 27.43 14.44 21.60
N ILE A 206 26.31 14.07 22.23
CA ILE A 206 25.18 13.40 21.55
C ILE A 206 24.58 14.34 20.48
N GLU A 207 24.34 15.60 20.81
CA GLU A 207 23.87 16.62 19.85
C GLU A 207 24.85 16.83 18.70
N SER A 208 26.16 16.81 18.97
CA SER A 208 27.21 16.91 17.95
C SER A 208 27.18 15.73 16.97
N VAL A 209 26.95 14.51 17.48
CA VAL A 209 26.79 13.29 16.66
C VAL A 209 25.60 13.43 15.71
N PHE A 210 24.43 13.81 16.20
CA PHE A 210 23.25 14.05 15.36
C PHE A 210 23.44 15.20 14.36
N THR A 211 24.10 16.28 14.79
CA THR A 211 24.41 17.44 13.93
C THR A 211 25.35 17.06 12.79
N SER A 212 26.36 16.22 13.08
CA SER A 212 27.30 15.71 12.08
C SER A 212 26.58 14.83 11.06
N TYR A 213 25.68 13.95 11.52
CA TYR A 213 24.86 13.13 10.64
C TYR A 213 23.95 13.98 9.72
N LYS A 214 23.20 14.94 10.29
CA LYS A 214 22.37 15.87 9.51
C LYS A 214 23.18 16.68 8.49
N SER A 215 24.37 17.12 8.88
CA SER A 215 25.28 17.85 8.00
C SER A 215 25.76 16.99 6.84
N LEU A 216 26.09 15.72 7.10
CA LEU A 216 26.41 14.74 6.06
C LEU A 216 25.21 14.49 5.14
N LYS A 217 24.01 14.25 5.68
CA LYS A 217 22.79 14.04 4.89
C LYS A 217 22.50 15.22 3.96
N SER A 218 22.67 16.45 4.43
CA SER A 218 22.53 17.66 3.61
C SER A 218 23.60 17.85 2.52
N ALA A 219 24.71 17.12 2.59
CA ALA A 219 25.78 17.13 1.60
C ALA A 219 25.52 16.14 0.45
N VAL A 220 24.51 15.27 0.59
CA VAL A 220 24.03 14.35 -0.45
C VAL A 220 22.74 14.93 -1.04
N LYS A 221 22.67 15.03 -2.36
CA LYS A 221 21.49 15.49 -3.09
C LYS A 221 21.15 14.50 -4.19
N ILE A 222 19.91 14.06 -4.24
CA ILE A 222 19.41 13.15 -5.26
C ILE A 222 18.44 13.96 -6.12
N LYS A 223 18.65 13.94 -7.43
CA LYS A 223 17.75 14.56 -8.41
C LYS A 223 17.23 13.48 -9.34
N TYR A 224 15.96 13.59 -9.69
CA TYR A 224 15.32 12.69 -10.65
C TYR A 224 14.25 13.47 -11.42
N SER A 225 13.85 12.93 -12.56
CA SER A 225 12.67 13.34 -13.30
C SER A 225 11.85 12.06 -13.43
N SER A 226 10.93 11.83 -12.51
CA SER A 226 10.08 10.65 -12.56
C SER A 226 8.79 11.00 -13.29
N ASP A 227 8.34 10.08 -14.12
CA ASP A 227 6.95 10.06 -14.55
C ASP A 227 6.10 9.43 -13.43
N ASP A 228 4.87 9.91 -13.28
CA ASP A 228 3.86 9.18 -12.51
C ASP A 228 3.46 7.93 -13.33
N ASN A 229 3.06 6.84 -12.65
CA ASN A 229 2.62 5.57 -13.25
C ASN A 229 3.72 4.57 -13.63
N ILE A 230 4.80 4.54 -12.84
CA ILE A 230 5.92 3.59 -12.98
C ILE A 230 5.41 2.15 -12.88
N LYS A 231 5.94 1.27 -13.75
CA LYS A 231 5.66 -0.18 -13.76
C LYS A 231 6.85 -1.01 -13.34
N ASN A 232 6.57 -2.22 -12.86
CA ASN A 232 7.60 -3.23 -12.66
C ASN A 232 8.40 -3.47 -13.96
N GLY A 233 9.72 -3.36 -13.87
CA GLY A 233 10.65 -3.49 -14.98
C GLY A 233 10.96 -2.19 -15.72
N GLU A 234 10.22 -1.09 -15.49
CA GLU A 234 10.61 0.23 -15.97
C GLU A 234 11.79 0.77 -15.15
N THR A 235 12.68 1.52 -15.80
CA THR A 235 13.94 1.98 -15.22
C THR A 235 13.92 3.50 -15.10
N GLU A 236 14.09 3.99 -13.87
CA GLU A 236 14.24 5.42 -13.58
C GLU A 236 15.71 5.80 -13.38
N ASN A 237 16.05 7.01 -13.80
CA ASN A 237 17.40 7.56 -13.70
C ASN A 237 17.50 8.61 -12.61
N PHE A 238 18.44 8.41 -11.69
CA PHE A 238 18.72 9.27 -10.56
C PHE A 238 20.12 9.87 -10.71
N TYR A 239 20.23 11.17 -10.48
CA TYR A 239 21.51 11.86 -10.37
C TYR A 239 21.86 12.13 -8.91
N VAL A 240 22.86 11.41 -8.41
CA VAL A 240 23.37 11.58 -7.04
C VAL A 240 24.51 12.57 -7.07
N SER A 241 24.42 13.64 -6.28
CA SER A 241 25.46 14.65 -6.08
C SER A 241 25.92 14.65 -4.63
N ILE A 242 27.23 14.62 -4.42
CA ILE A 242 27.87 14.50 -3.11
C ILE A 242 28.91 15.60 -2.98
N ASP A 243 28.76 16.43 -1.94
CA ASP A 243 29.77 17.42 -1.55
C ASP A 243 30.84 16.75 -0.66
N THR A 244 31.85 16.16 -1.31
CA THR A 244 32.93 15.43 -0.63
C THR A 244 33.75 16.32 0.29
N ASP A 245 33.93 17.59 -0.07
CA ASP A 245 34.75 18.53 0.70
C ASP A 245 34.04 18.88 2.01
N LYS A 246 32.73 19.15 1.93
CA LYS A 246 31.90 19.33 3.11
C LYS A 246 31.93 18.09 4.00
N ILE A 247 31.75 16.88 3.46
CA ILE A 247 31.78 15.65 4.26
C ILE A 247 33.15 15.44 4.92
N ASN A 248 34.24 15.62 4.18
CA ASN A 248 35.59 15.47 4.71
C ASN A 248 35.97 16.53 5.75
N SER A 249 35.28 17.68 5.76
CA SER A 249 35.44 18.73 6.78
C SER A 249 34.76 18.41 8.12
N LEU A 250 33.89 17.39 8.18
CA LEU A 250 33.15 17.01 9.40
C LEU A 250 34.00 16.26 10.43
N GLY A 251 35.26 15.93 10.12
CA GLY A 251 36.22 15.37 11.09
C GLY A 251 36.07 13.88 11.36
N PHE A 252 35.44 13.12 10.45
CA PHE A 252 35.35 11.66 10.56
C PHE A 252 36.72 10.96 10.49
N ALA A 253 36.80 9.75 11.04
CA ALA A 253 38.04 8.97 11.11
C ALA A 253 38.58 8.55 9.73
N LYS A 254 37.68 8.37 8.75
CA LYS A 254 38.03 8.05 7.36
C LYS A 254 37.64 9.18 6.42
N LYS A 255 38.34 9.27 5.29
CA LYS A 255 38.03 10.23 4.23
C LYS A 255 37.19 9.60 3.13
N LEU A 256 36.21 10.35 2.65
CA LEU A 256 35.43 10.02 1.46
C LEU A 256 36.24 10.35 0.20
N ILE A 257 36.33 9.39 -0.71
CA ILE A 257 36.96 9.53 -2.03
C ILE A 257 35.97 9.07 -3.11
N GLY A 258 36.08 9.64 -4.31
CA GLY A 258 35.25 9.26 -5.45
C GLY A 258 34.77 10.46 -6.25
N LYS A 259 33.78 10.24 -7.10
CA LYS A 259 33.14 11.32 -7.87
C LYS A 259 32.11 12.05 -7.00
N ASN A 260 32.02 13.37 -7.19
CA ASN A 260 31.01 14.24 -6.57
C ASN A 260 29.64 14.16 -7.26
N GLY A 261 29.54 13.38 -8.33
CA GLY A 261 28.33 13.20 -9.11
C GLY A 261 28.40 11.93 -9.94
N PHE A 262 27.30 11.18 -9.99
CA PHE A 262 27.11 10.07 -10.91
C PHE A 262 25.63 9.76 -11.09
N GLU A 263 25.33 9.12 -12.22
CA GLU A 263 24.00 8.66 -12.58
C GLU A 263 23.81 7.20 -12.16
N VAL A 264 22.61 6.90 -11.67
CA VAL A 264 22.19 5.58 -11.19
C VAL A 264 20.86 5.26 -11.85
N SER A 265 20.80 4.13 -12.53
CA SER A 265 19.57 3.62 -13.14
C SER A 265 19.04 2.50 -12.26
N VAL A 266 17.80 2.63 -11.79
CA VAL A 266 17.16 1.62 -10.93
C VAL A 266 15.88 1.17 -11.59
N ALA A 267 15.74 -0.14 -11.79
CA ALA A 267 14.48 -0.72 -12.27
C ALA A 267 13.51 -0.88 -11.10
N ALA A 268 12.27 -0.40 -11.26
CA ALA A 268 11.21 -0.66 -10.31
C ALA A 268 10.93 -2.15 -10.25
N SER A 269 10.88 -2.69 -9.04
CA SER A 269 10.67 -4.11 -8.83
C SER A 269 9.87 -4.33 -7.55
N SER A 270 8.95 -5.29 -7.57
CA SER A 270 8.12 -5.61 -6.41
C SER A 270 7.04 -4.57 -6.07
N LEU A 271 6.69 -3.68 -7.01
CA LEU A 271 5.44 -2.92 -6.88
C LEU A 271 4.27 -3.92 -6.87
N PRO A 272 3.38 -3.87 -5.85
CA PRO A 272 2.25 -4.79 -5.77
C PRO A 272 1.32 -4.59 -6.97
N GLN A 273 0.60 -5.65 -7.36
CA GLN A 273 -0.43 -5.51 -8.39
C GLN A 273 -1.58 -4.64 -7.87
N ALA A 274 -2.07 -3.74 -8.72
CA ALA A 274 -3.25 -2.95 -8.41
C ALA A 274 -4.49 -3.84 -8.25
N VAL A 275 -5.28 -3.57 -7.21
CA VAL A 275 -6.59 -4.18 -7.03
C VAL A 275 -7.65 -3.18 -7.46
N ASP A 276 -8.40 -3.57 -8.49
CA ASP A 276 -9.54 -2.81 -9.00
C ASP A 276 -10.69 -2.80 -7.98
N VAL A 277 -11.05 -1.61 -7.52
CA VAL A 277 -12.14 -1.38 -6.56
C VAL A 277 -13.24 -0.57 -7.21
N ASN A 278 -14.46 -1.11 -7.23
CA ASN A 278 -15.63 -0.34 -7.59
C ASN A 278 -16.16 0.43 -6.37
N ALA A 279 -15.82 1.72 -6.27
CA ALA A 279 -16.25 2.59 -5.16
C ALA A 279 -17.78 2.66 -5.00
N PHE A 280 -18.52 2.43 -6.08
CA PHE A 280 -19.97 2.50 -6.09
C PHE A 280 -20.67 1.28 -5.48
N GLU A 281 -19.92 0.23 -5.08
CA GLU A 281 -20.44 -0.88 -4.26
C GLU A 281 -20.80 -0.43 -2.83
N PHE A 282 -20.18 0.66 -2.36
CA PHE A 282 -20.44 1.24 -1.05
C PHE A 282 -21.74 2.06 -0.99
N LEU A 283 -22.52 2.12 -2.07
CA LEU A 283 -23.87 2.70 -2.08
C LEU A 283 -24.93 1.60 -2.20
N ASN A 284 -25.91 1.65 -1.30
CA ASN A 284 -27.15 0.90 -1.43
C ASN A 284 -28.08 1.56 -2.46
N SER A 285 -28.23 2.87 -2.39
CA SER A 285 -29.15 3.63 -3.24
C SER A 285 -28.81 5.12 -3.27
N VAL A 286 -29.43 5.84 -4.20
CA VAL A 286 -29.47 7.30 -4.22
C VAL A 286 -30.94 7.71 -4.14
N VAL A 287 -31.29 8.61 -3.24
CA VAL A 287 -32.68 8.94 -2.92
C VAL A 287 -32.94 10.43 -2.97
N TYR A 288 -34.13 10.79 -3.42
CA TYR A 288 -34.69 12.13 -3.30
C TYR A 288 -35.53 12.19 -2.03
N ASP A 289 -35.19 13.13 -1.16
CA ASP A 289 -35.91 13.42 0.06
C ASP A 289 -37.06 14.38 -0.22
N LYS A 290 -38.29 13.85 -0.09
CA LYS A 290 -39.52 14.59 -0.37
C LYS A 290 -39.79 15.74 0.58
N THR A 291 -39.11 15.77 1.73
CA THR A 291 -39.39 16.70 2.83
C THR A 291 -38.63 18.02 2.68
N ASN A 292 -37.39 17.97 2.20
CA ASN A 292 -36.51 19.13 2.01
C ASN A 292 -36.13 19.36 0.53
N GLY A 293 -36.41 18.41 -0.38
CA GLY A 293 -36.07 18.52 -1.81
C GLY A 293 -34.60 18.26 -2.11
N GLU A 294 -33.92 17.48 -1.26
CA GLU A 294 -32.50 17.17 -1.38
C GLU A 294 -32.26 15.76 -1.92
N ILE A 295 -31.06 15.53 -2.47
CA ILE A 295 -30.63 14.20 -2.94
C ILE A 295 -29.55 13.67 -2.01
N HIS A 296 -29.72 12.44 -1.53
CA HIS A 296 -28.80 11.80 -0.62
C HIS A 296 -28.28 10.48 -1.18
N CYS A 297 -27.00 10.21 -0.92
CA CYS A 297 -26.38 8.91 -1.12
C CYS A 297 -26.60 8.05 0.13
N VAL A 298 -27.20 6.88 -0.03
CA VAL A 298 -27.42 5.94 1.07
C VAL A 298 -26.31 4.91 1.05
N TYR A 299 -25.36 5.04 1.98
CA TYR A 299 -24.19 4.17 2.04
C TYR A 299 -24.50 2.77 2.60
N ASN A 300 -23.79 1.77 2.07
CA ASN A 300 -23.82 0.40 2.57
C ASN A 300 -22.86 0.23 3.75
N LYS A 301 -23.35 0.52 4.95
CA LYS A 301 -22.56 0.50 6.20
C LYS A 301 -22.04 -0.89 6.60
N GLN A 302 -22.57 -1.95 6.00
CA GLN A 302 -22.15 -3.33 6.27
C GLN A 302 -21.07 -3.81 5.32
N LEU A 303 -20.85 -3.11 4.20
CA LEU A 303 -19.83 -3.50 3.24
C LEU A 303 -18.44 -3.21 3.79
N ILE A 304 -17.64 -4.27 3.89
CA ILE A 304 -16.22 -4.19 4.19
C ILE A 304 -15.48 -4.86 3.03
N LYS A 305 -14.54 -4.11 2.43
CA LYS A 305 -13.66 -4.64 1.39
C LYS A 305 -12.23 -4.65 1.89
N ASN A 306 -11.59 -5.81 1.84
CA ASN A 306 -10.18 -5.96 2.24
C ASN A 306 -9.30 -5.99 0.99
N VAL A 307 -8.21 -5.23 1.01
CA VAL A 307 -7.20 -5.14 -0.05
C VAL A 307 -5.83 -5.21 0.62
N GLY A 308 -5.18 -6.37 0.59
CA GLY A 308 -3.95 -6.60 1.37
C GLY A 308 -4.19 -6.34 2.86
N ASP A 309 -3.34 -5.51 3.47
CA ASP A 309 -3.45 -5.09 4.87
C ASP A 309 -4.41 -3.90 5.08
N PHE A 310 -5.10 -3.46 4.02
CA PHE A 310 -6.02 -2.34 4.07
C PHE A 310 -7.47 -2.81 4.10
N LYS A 311 -8.28 -2.05 4.83
CA LYS A 311 -9.73 -2.22 4.96
C LYS A 311 -10.42 -0.97 4.45
N ILE A 312 -11.34 -1.13 3.52
CA ILE A 312 -12.23 -0.07 3.01
C ILE A 312 -13.62 -0.31 3.57
N ALA A 313 -14.16 0.66 4.30
CA ALA A 313 -15.49 0.57 4.90
C ALA A 313 -16.09 1.97 5.07
N VAL A 314 -17.43 2.04 5.12
CA VAL A 314 -18.15 3.28 5.43
C VAL A 314 -17.86 3.69 6.88
N ASP A 315 -17.48 4.94 7.08
CA ASP A 315 -17.23 5.56 8.38
C ASP A 315 -18.01 6.87 8.45
N GLY A 316 -19.10 6.87 9.22
CA GLY A 316 -20.03 7.99 9.23
C GLY A 316 -20.77 8.20 7.89
N ASP A 317 -20.49 9.32 7.24
CA ASP A 317 -21.07 9.75 5.95
C ASP A 317 -20.08 9.67 4.77
N GLU A 318 -18.88 9.12 5.03
CA GLU A 318 -17.80 8.96 4.06
C GLU A 318 -17.31 7.49 4.02
N VAL A 319 -16.45 7.16 3.07
CA VAL A 319 -15.79 5.85 3.00
C VAL A 319 -14.33 5.99 3.39
N ALA A 320 -13.92 5.27 4.42
CA ALA A 320 -12.56 5.31 4.95
C ALA A 320 -11.73 4.12 4.47
N VAL A 321 -10.46 4.40 4.14
CA VAL A 321 -9.41 3.40 3.96
C VAL A 321 -8.59 3.35 5.24
N LYS A 322 -8.54 2.18 5.89
CA LYS A 322 -7.85 1.95 7.16
C LYS A 322 -6.72 0.94 6.96
N ASN A 323 -5.59 1.16 7.61
CA ASN A 323 -4.48 0.20 7.61
C ASN A 323 -4.71 -0.95 8.61
N GLY A 324 -3.80 -1.92 8.66
CA GLY A 324 -3.89 -3.08 9.57
C GLY A 324 -3.90 -2.74 11.07
N ALA A 325 -3.44 -1.53 11.45
CA ALA A 325 -3.53 -1.03 12.82
C ALA A 325 -4.89 -0.37 13.13
N GLY A 326 -5.78 -0.24 12.15
CA GLY A 326 -7.08 0.41 12.28
C GLY A 326 -7.06 1.92 12.09
N ASN A 327 -5.91 2.52 11.75
CA ASN A 327 -5.78 3.96 11.52
C ASN A 327 -6.29 4.32 10.12
N THR A 328 -7.08 5.38 10.01
CA THR A 328 -7.51 5.95 8.72
C THR A 328 -6.32 6.56 8.00
N VAL A 329 -6.04 6.08 6.79
CA VAL A 329 -4.96 6.59 5.92
C VAL A 329 -5.51 7.51 4.82
N GLY A 330 -6.82 7.50 4.60
CA GLY A 330 -7.53 8.51 3.84
C GLY A 330 -9.02 8.18 3.71
N THR A 331 -9.77 9.12 3.16
CA THR A 331 -11.22 8.99 2.97
C THR A 331 -11.63 9.45 1.58
N PHE A 332 -12.78 8.98 1.13
CA PHE A 332 -13.42 9.45 -0.09
C PHE A 332 -14.94 9.47 0.07
N ASP A 333 -15.57 10.33 -0.72
CA ASP A 333 -17.01 10.55 -0.74
C ASP A 333 -17.59 10.24 -2.11
N LEU A 334 -18.89 9.98 -2.11
CA LEU A 334 -19.68 9.79 -3.31
C LEU A 334 -20.66 10.95 -3.43
N CYS A 335 -20.27 11.95 -4.22
CA CYS A 335 -20.95 13.22 -4.37
C CYS A 335 -21.97 13.18 -5.52
N PRO A 336 -23.27 13.42 -5.27
CA PRO A 336 -24.25 13.61 -6.34
C PRO A 336 -24.05 14.96 -7.04
N ASP A 337 -24.23 15.01 -8.36
CA ASP A 337 -24.04 16.22 -9.19
C ASP A 337 -25.02 17.38 -8.89
N SER A 338 -26.08 17.15 -8.12
CA SER A 338 -27.06 18.17 -7.72
C SER A 338 -27.60 17.88 -6.32
N VAL A 339 -27.29 18.74 -5.35
CA VAL A 339 -27.66 18.54 -3.94
C VAL A 339 -29.07 19.05 -3.64
N ILE A 340 -29.59 20.01 -4.43
CA ILE A 340 -30.90 20.63 -4.23
C ILE A 340 -31.65 20.67 -5.56
N SER A 341 -32.79 20.00 -5.64
CA SER A 341 -33.66 20.03 -6.81
C SER A 341 -35.11 20.23 -6.40
N SER A 342 -35.82 21.17 -7.02
CA SER A 342 -37.25 21.38 -6.77
C SER A 342 -38.12 20.23 -7.29
N GLN A 343 -37.56 19.35 -8.11
CA GLN A 343 -38.22 18.17 -8.66
C GLN A 343 -37.28 16.97 -8.65
N LYS A 344 -37.81 15.80 -8.30
CA LYS A 344 -37.06 14.56 -8.34
C LYS A 344 -36.57 14.24 -9.77
N PRO A 345 -35.26 14.14 -10.01
CA PRO A 345 -34.75 13.64 -11.29
C PRO A 345 -34.96 12.13 -11.40
N SER A 346 -35.09 11.59 -12.62
CA SER A 346 -35.18 10.14 -12.83
C SER A 346 -33.84 9.44 -12.59
N GLU A 347 -32.74 10.10 -12.98
CA GLU A 347 -31.37 9.62 -12.81
C GLU A 347 -30.44 10.76 -12.40
N ILE A 348 -29.37 10.42 -11.69
CA ILE A 348 -28.30 11.35 -11.34
C ILE A 348 -26.93 10.68 -11.49
N SER A 349 -25.93 11.47 -11.86
CA SER A 349 -24.54 11.03 -11.81
C SER A 349 -24.00 11.23 -10.40
N VAL A 350 -23.46 10.17 -9.82
CA VAL A 350 -22.69 10.22 -8.58
C VAL A 350 -21.22 10.13 -8.96
N LYS A 351 -20.42 11.03 -8.39
CA LYS A 351 -18.99 11.15 -8.64
C LYS A 351 -18.19 10.83 -7.41
N LEU A 352 -17.03 10.24 -7.62
CA LEU A 352 -16.02 10.07 -6.60
C LEU A 352 -15.37 11.43 -6.27
N SER A 353 -15.17 11.73 -4.98
CA SER A 353 -14.55 12.98 -4.55
C SER A 353 -13.04 13.03 -4.76
N CYS A 354 -12.40 11.88 -4.99
CA CYS A 354 -10.98 11.73 -5.24
C CYS A 354 -10.67 11.23 -6.66
N LYS A 355 -9.40 11.28 -7.03
CA LYS A 355 -8.92 10.73 -8.31
C LYS A 355 -8.96 9.21 -8.30
N LYS A 356 -8.95 8.62 -9.49
CA LYS A 356 -9.02 7.16 -9.68
C LYS A 356 -7.85 6.43 -8.98
N GLU A 357 -6.68 7.05 -8.99
CA GLU A 357 -5.40 6.53 -8.51
C GLU A 357 -4.97 7.07 -7.14
N GLU A 358 -5.82 7.83 -6.45
CA GLU A 358 -5.48 8.49 -5.17
C GLU A 358 -4.91 7.51 -4.11
N PHE A 359 -5.40 6.26 -4.11
CA PHE A 359 -5.00 5.22 -3.15
C PHE A 359 -4.08 4.15 -3.75
N ALA A 360 -3.43 4.43 -4.89
CA ALA A 360 -2.55 3.49 -5.57
C ALA A 360 -1.37 3.03 -4.68
N GLN A 361 -0.85 3.92 -3.82
CA GLN A 361 0.16 3.60 -2.79
C GLN A 361 -0.28 2.52 -1.79
N TYR A 362 -1.57 2.23 -1.69
CA TYR A 362 -2.14 1.17 -0.87
C TYR A 362 -2.61 -0.02 -1.72
N GLY A 363 -2.23 -0.07 -3.00
CA GLY A 363 -2.65 -1.12 -3.94
C GLY A 363 -4.10 -0.98 -4.42
N ILE A 364 -4.76 0.14 -4.17
CA ILE A 364 -6.18 0.35 -4.48
C ILE A 364 -6.30 1.29 -5.67
N VAL A 365 -6.98 0.85 -6.73
CA VAL A 365 -7.29 1.69 -7.89
C VAL A 365 -8.78 1.60 -8.18
N PHE A 366 -9.45 2.74 -8.37
CA PHE A 366 -10.87 2.72 -8.63
C PHE A 366 -11.19 2.35 -10.08
N THR A 367 -12.22 1.53 -10.31
CA THR A 367 -12.58 1.10 -11.67
C THR A 367 -13.20 2.23 -12.49
N GLN A 368 -13.86 3.18 -11.83
CA GLN A 368 -14.53 4.33 -12.44
C GLN A 368 -14.67 5.47 -11.41
N THR A 369 -14.75 6.71 -11.88
CA THR A 369 -14.89 7.92 -11.05
C THR A 369 -16.30 8.49 -11.04
N ASP A 370 -17.18 7.99 -11.91
CA ASP A 370 -18.56 8.40 -12.02
C ASP A 370 -19.45 7.22 -12.38
N LYS A 371 -20.70 7.26 -11.92
CA LYS A 371 -21.73 6.27 -12.26
C LYS A 371 -23.12 6.91 -12.16
N LYS A 372 -23.99 6.57 -13.09
CA LYS A 372 -25.41 6.97 -13.05
C LYS A 372 -26.23 6.03 -12.16
N PHE A 373 -27.14 6.63 -11.41
CA PHE A 373 -28.09 5.93 -10.55
C PHE A 373 -29.51 6.41 -10.82
N THR A 374 -30.47 5.48 -10.81
CA THR A 374 -31.88 5.80 -10.69
C THR A 374 -32.14 6.36 -9.30
N VAL A 375 -32.91 7.44 -9.21
CA VAL A 375 -33.19 8.10 -7.94
C VAL A 375 -34.44 7.51 -7.29
N GLY A 376 -34.29 6.94 -6.11
CA GLY A 376 -35.37 6.46 -5.25
C GLY A 376 -36.09 7.60 -4.53
N ASP A 377 -37.11 7.26 -3.77
CA ASP A 377 -37.73 8.19 -2.81
C ASP A 377 -37.28 7.81 -1.40
N CYS A 378 -37.09 8.82 -0.55
CA CYS A 378 -37.16 8.65 0.89
C CYS A 378 -38.14 9.64 1.50
N ASP A 379 -38.66 9.26 2.67
CA ASP A 379 -39.58 10.06 3.47
C ASP A 379 -39.42 9.63 4.94
N TYR A 380 -40.03 10.38 5.86
CA TYR A 380 -40.12 10.01 7.25
C TYR A 380 -40.71 8.62 7.39
N THR A 381 -40.05 7.76 8.16
CA THR A 381 -40.66 6.48 8.49
C THR A 381 -41.91 6.70 9.33
N SER A 382 -43.02 6.08 8.93
CA SER A 382 -44.25 5.99 9.73
C SER A 382 -44.29 4.71 10.57
N ASP A 383 -43.34 3.81 10.35
CA ASP A 383 -43.28 2.50 10.98
C ASP A 383 -41.83 2.02 11.09
N ILE A 384 -41.30 1.97 12.31
CA ILE A 384 -39.91 1.60 12.55
C ILE A 384 -39.60 0.14 12.22
N THR A 385 -40.61 -0.73 12.14
CA THR A 385 -40.42 -2.12 11.68
C THR A 385 -40.03 -2.22 10.21
N LYS A 386 -40.12 -1.09 9.50
CA LYS A 386 -39.62 -0.93 8.14
C LYS A 386 -38.17 -0.50 8.06
N LEU A 387 -37.44 -0.34 9.17
CA LEU A 387 -35.97 -0.23 9.12
C LEU A 387 -35.35 -1.62 9.10
N ASN A 388 -34.21 -1.75 8.42
CA ASN A 388 -33.41 -2.96 8.52
C ASN A 388 -32.83 -3.12 9.95
N ALA A 389 -32.53 -4.37 10.32
CA ALA A 389 -32.09 -4.73 11.66
C ALA A 389 -30.74 -4.10 12.04
N SER A 390 -29.85 -3.94 11.06
CA SER A 390 -28.53 -3.35 11.25
C SER A 390 -28.63 -1.88 11.64
N ASP A 391 -29.41 -1.08 10.91
CA ASP A 391 -29.57 0.35 11.17
C ASP A 391 -30.26 0.59 12.52
N LEU A 392 -31.22 -0.26 12.90
CA LEU A 392 -31.82 -0.21 14.23
C LEU A 392 -30.80 -0.51 15.33
N SER A 393 -29.88 -1.45 15.09
CA SER A 393 -28.78 -1.76 16.02
C SER A 393 -27.82 -0.59 16.16
N SER A 394 -27.47 0.08 15.05
CA SER A 394 -26.63 1.27 15.05
C SER A 394 -27.27 2.42 15.83
N LEU A 395 -28.56 2.69 15.63
CA LEU A 395 -29.30 3.69 16.42
C LEU A 395 -29.31 3.35 17.91
N LYS A 396 -29.51 2.07 18.26
CA LYS A 396 -29.44 1.60 19.65
C LYS A 396 -28.07 1.82 20.29
N ASN A 397 -27.00 1.48 19.58
CA ASN A 397 -25.63 1.66 20.06
C ASN A 397 -25.29 3.15 20.24
N ALA A 398 -25.71 4.00 19.30
CA ALA A 398 -25.56 5.44 19.40
C ALA A 398 -26.34 6.01 20.61
N ALA A 399 -27.58 5.55 20.85
CA ALA A 399 -28.37 5.93 22.02
C ALA A 399 -27.66 5.57 23.33
N PHE A 400 -27.13 4.35 23.39
CA PHE A 400 -26.45 3.84 24.57
C PHE A 400 -25.17 4.63 24.88
N LYS A 401 -24.37 4.93 23.86
CA LYS A 401 -23.19 5.79 23.99
C LYS A 401 -23.56 7.19 24.49
N ALA A 402 -24.65 7.76 23.99
CA ALA A 402 -25.13 9.07 24.41
C ALA A 402 -25.56 9.09 25.88
N ILE A 403 -26.35 8.10 26.34
CA ILE A 403 -26.81 8.07 27.74
C ILE A 403 -25.67 7.78 28.73
N GLN A 404 -24.71 6.93 28.36
CA GLN A 404 -23.57 6.58 29.22
C GLN A 404 -22.69 7.78 29.56
N ALA A 405 -22.67 8.82 28.72
CA ALA A 405 -21.97 10.06 29.01
C ALA A 405 -22.56 10.82 30.22
N TYR A 406 -23.83 10.59 30.54
CA TYR A 406 -24.55 11.23 31.66
C TYR A 406 -24.74 10.27 32.83
N HIS A 407 -25.01 8.99 32.55
CA HIS A 407 -25.33 7.96 33.53
C HIS A 407 -24.58 6.66 33.18
N SER A 408 -23.42 6.44 33.81
CA SER A 408 -22.57 5.27 33.53
C SER A 408 -23.22 3.93 33.90
N ASP A 409 -24.20 3.95 34.79
CA ASP A 409 -24.99 2.83 35.29
C ASP A 409 -26.32 2.64 34.54
N ALA A 410 -26.53 3.36 33.43
CA ALA A 410 -27.77 3.28 32.67
C ALA A 410 -28.05 1.86 32.12
N GLU A 411 -29.22 1.33 32.47
CA GLU A 411 -29.75 0.05 31.95
C GLU A 411 -30.87 0.31 30.94
N GLU A 412 -30.86 -0.41 29.81
CA GLU A 412 -31.91 -0.31 28.79
C GLU A 412 -33.23 -0.92 29.30
N GLU A 413 -34.32 -0.18 29.15
CA GLU A 413 -35.66 -0.62 29.57
C GLU A 413 -36.56 -0.98 28.39
N LYS A 414 -36.84 0.00 27.52
CA LYS A 414 -37.81 -0.11 26.42
C LYS A 414 -37.48 0.84 25.29
N ILE A 415 -38.05 0.55 24.13
CA ILE A 415 -37.94 1.39 22.95
C ILE A 415 -39.34 1.70 22.45
N TYR A 416 -39.59 2.96 22.12
CA TYR A 416 -40.86 3.42 21.58
C TYR A 416 -40.66 4.11 20.25
N PHE A 417 -41.65 3.96 19.39
CA PHE A 417 -41.77 4.75 18.19
C PHE A 417 -42.97 5.69 18.29
N SER A 418 -42.74 6.95 17.95
CA SER A 418 -43.73 8.02 17.93
C SER A 418 -43.76 8.65 16.54
N TYR A 419 -44.96 8.88 16.02
CA TYR A 419 -45.18 9.61 14.77
C TYR A 419 -46.25 10.68 14.97
N ARG A 420 -45.95 11.92 14.58
CA ARG A 420 -46.73 13.10 14.97
C ARG A 420 -47.81 13.57 13.99
N GLY A 421 -47.78 13.20 12.71
CA GLY A 421 -48.75 13.75 11.72
C GLY A 421 -48.25 14.98 10.95
N GLU A 422 -49.13 15.64 10.17
CA GLU A 422 -48.80 16.66 9.14
C GLU A 422 -47.78 17.72 9.60
N GLY A 423 -46.72 17.92 8.80
CA GLY A 423 -45.53 18.75 9.15
C GLY A 423 -44.38 17.98 9.81
N TYR A 424 -44.30 16.67 9.56
CA TYR A 424 -43.78 15.57 10.37
C TYR A 424 -42.39 15.68 11.04
N THR A 425 -42.34 15.35 12.34
CA THR A 425 -41.17 14.75 13.01
C THR A 425 -41.61 13.38 13.57
N ASN A 426 -40.93 12.30 13.20
CA ASN A 426 -41.06 11.02 13.90
C ASN A 426 -40.00 10.95 15.01
N ARG A 427 -40.15 10.01 15.94
CA ARG A 427 -39.18 9.80 17.02
C ARG A 427 -38.97 8.33 17.31
N LEU A 428 -37.73 7.91 17.36
CA LEU A 428 -37.33 6.65 17.99
C LEU A 428 -36.74 6.96 19.36
N ILE A 429 -37.39 6.46 20.40
CA ILE A 429 -37.14 6.83 21.78
C ILE A 429 -36.60 5.61 22.50
N PHE A 430 -35.35 5.67 22.93
CA PHE A 430 -34.70 4.68 23.78
C PHE A 430 -34.85 5.13 25.22
N THR A 431 -35.41 4.28 26.08
CA THR A 431 -35.57 4.59 27.50
C THR A 431 -34.60 3.79 28.32
N TYR A 432 -33.93 4.48 29.24
CA TYR A 432 -32.96 3.91 30.14
C TYR A 432 -33.37 4.19 31.59
N SER A 433 -32.95 3.33 32.48
CA SER A 433 -33.05 3.55 33.92
C SER A 433 -31.68 3.67 34.56
N TYR A 434 -31.57 4.44 35.63
CA TYR A 434 -30.33 4.62 36.40
C TYR A 434 -30.66 4.95 37.85
N ASP A 435 -29.68 4.81 38.73
CA ASP A 435 -29.83 5.14 40.14
C ASP A 435 -29.42 6.59 40.39
N ASP A 436 -30.34 7.39 40.93
CA ASP A 436 -30.04 8.75 41.34
C ASP A 436 -29.16 8.73 42.59
N SER A 437 -27.88 9.08 42.42
CA SER A 437 -26.89 9.15 43.49
C SER A 437 -27.30 10.03 44.69
N SER A 438 -28.20 11.01 44.49
CA SER A 438 -28.62 11.94 45.54
C SER A 438 -29.79 11.44 46.36
N THR A 439 -30.69 10.64 45.77
CA THR A 439 -31.91 10.13 46.44
C THR A 439 -31.95 8.62 46.61
N GLY A 440 -31.05 7.88 45.97
CA GLY A 440 -31.04 6.42 45.92
C GLY A 440 -32.25 5.82 45.19
N LYS A 441 -32.97 6.63 44.42
CA LYS A 441 -34.16 6.19 43.67
C LYS A 441 -33.79 5.85 42.24
N LYS A 442 -34.42 4.81 41.71
CA LYS A 442 -34.39 4.48 40.29
C LYS A 442 -35.19 5.54 39.51
N LEU A 443 -34.52 6.24 38.60
CA LEU A 443 -35.10 7.22 37.69
C LEU A 443 -34.97 6.73 36.23
N TYR A 444 -35.68 7.40 35.33
CA TYR A 444 -35.70 7.04 33.91
C TYR A 444 -35.34 8.24 33.04
N ALA A 445 -34.49 8.03 32.04
CA ALA A 445 -34.14 9.02 31.04
C ALA A 445 -34.45 8.47 29.65
N THR A 446 -34.53 9.38 28.66
CA THR A 446 -34.73 8.98 27.27
C THR A 446 -33.67 9.59 26.37
N VAL A 447 -33.26 8.83 25.36
CA VAL A 447 -32.51 9.32 24.21
C VAL A 447 -33.43 9.18 23.01
N ALA A 448 -33.79 10.30 22.38
CA ALA A 448 -34.69 10.32 21.24
C ALA A 448 -33.98 10.80 19.98
N PHE A 449 -34.09 10.02 18.90
CA PHE A 449 -33.72 10.43 17.54
C PHE A 449 -34.95 10.98 16.85
N THR A 450 -34.83 12.15 16.22
CA THR A 450 -35.88 12.73 15.38
C THR A 450 -35.55 12.56 13.90
N ASP A 451 -36.56 12.78 13.05
CA ASP A 451 -36.38 12.92 11.60
C ASP A 451 -35.80 11.70 10.89
N ILE A 452 -36.16 10.51 11.38
CA ILE A 452 -35.71 9.22 10.88
C ILE A 452 -36.34 8.95 9.52
N LYS A 453 -35.52 8.94 8.47
CA LYS A 453 -35.94 8.70 7.10
C LYS A 453 -35.37 7.39 6.57
N SER A 454 -36.15 6.68 5.76
CA SER A 454 -35.72 5.43 5.15
C SER A 454 -36.03 5.39 3.66
N ASP A 455 -35.19 4.70 2.90
CA ASP A 455 -35.45 4.42 1.49
C ASP A 455 -36.46 3.27 1.31
N SER A 456 -36.83 3.01 0.06
CA SER A 456 -37.70 1.87 -0.30
C SER A 456 -37.11 0.50 0.06
N GLY A 457 -35.79 0.43 0.18
CA GLY A 457 -35.03 -0.76 0.59
C GLY A 457 -34.92 -0.92 2.10
N LYS A 458 -35.59 -0.09 2.90
CA LYS A 458 -35.58 -0.08 4.37
C LYS A 458 -34.26 0.38 5.00
N ASN A 459 -33.38 0.99 4.20
CA ASN A 459 -32.12 1.53 4.68
C ASN A 459 -32.34 2.93 5.24
N LEU A 460 -31.71 3.19 6.37
CA LEU A 460 -31.71 4.50 6.99
C LEU A 460 -30.91 5.49 6.14
N VAL A 461 -31.53 6.64 5.83
CA VAL A 461 -30.91 7.69 5.00
C VAL A 461 -29.99 8.58 5.84
N THR A 462 -30.37 8.84 7.08
CA THR A 462 -29.59 9.68 8.00
C THR A 462 -28.57 8.84 8.77
N ASN A 463 -27.34 9.32 8.92
CA ASN A 463 -26.38 8.62 9.76
C ASN A 463 -26.77 8.70 11.25
N PRO A 464 -26.94 7.55 11.96
CA PRO A 464 -27.27 7.53 13.38
C PRO A 464 -26.33 8.34 14.26
N GLU A 465 -25.03 8.33 13.94
CA GLU A 465 -24.02 9.01 14.75
C GLU A 465 -24.09 10.54 14.61
N ASN A 466 -24.63 11.02 13.50
CA ASN A 466 -24.81 12.44 13.19
C ASN A 466 -26.26 12.91 13.38
N ALA A 467 -27.17 11.99 13.70
CA ALA A 467 -28.56 12.31 13.93
C ALA A 467 -28.71 13.11 15.24
N SER A 468 -29.52 14.17 15.21
CA SER A 468 -29.79 14.97 16.40
C SER A 468 -30.46 14.10 17.47
N THR A 469 -29.80 13.98 18.63
CA THR A 469 -30.32 13.27 19.80
C THR A 469 -30.64 14.23 20.92
N SER A 470 -31.83 14.13 21.50
CA SER A 470 -32.15 14.79 22.77
C SER A 470 -32.09 13.77 23.92
N VAL A 471 -31.28 14.06 24.94
CA VAL A 471 -31.35 13.36 26.23
C VAL A 471 -32.30 14.14 27.13
N THR A 472 -33.34 13.50 27.64
CA THR A 472 -34.34 14.15 28.53
C THR A 472 -34.04 13.89 29.99
N ASP A 473 -34.33 14.89 30.84
CA ASP A 473 -34.17 14.80 32.29
C ASP A 473 -35.15 13.82 32.96
N SER A 474 -34.74 13.41 34.16
CA SER A 474 -35.25 12.33 35.00
C SER A 474 -36.77 12.25 35.17
N MET A 475 -37.37 11.15 34.74
CA MET A 475 -38.76 10.78 35.03
C MET A 475 -38.86 9.76 36.16
N ALA A 476 -39.96 9.82 36.93
CA ALA A 476 -40.20 8.92 38.05
C ALA A 476 -40.62 7.50 37.63
N SER A 477 -41.18 7.34 36.43
CA SER A 477 -41.59 6.03 35.92
C SER A 477 -41.65 5.96 34.39
N LEU A 478 -41.53 4.74 33.84
CA LEU A 478 -41.80 4.47 32.41
C LEU A 478 -43.22 4.89 31.99
N LYS A 479 -44.20 4.84 32.90
CA LYS A 479 -45.58 5.25 32.59
C LYS A 479 -45.68 6.75 32.34
N ASP A 480 -44.85 7.55 33.02
CA ASP A 480 -44.81 9.00 32.81
C ASP A 480 -44.21 9.31 31.43
N ILE A 481 -43.15 8.60 31.03
CA ILE A 481 -42.58 8.66 29.67
C ILE A 481 -43.63 8.29 28.62
N GLU A 482 -44.31 7.14 28.80
CA GLU A 482 -45.36 6.69 27.88
C GLU A 482 -46.48 7.74 27.76
N LYS A 483 -46.90 8.35 28.87
CA LYS A 483 -47.95 9.37 28.90
C LYS A 483 -47.53 10.63 28.13
N GLU A 484 -46.32 11.14 28.35
CA GLU A 484 -45.81 12.35 27.70
C GLU A 484 -45.71 12.17 26.18
N TYR A 485 -45.04 11.11 25.73
CA TYR A 485 -44.85 10.91 24.29
C TYR A 485 -46.17 10.54 23.60
N LYS A 486 -47.05 9.74 24.23
CA LYS A 486 -48.35 9.41 23.65
C LYS A 486 -49.25 10.64 23.50
N ALA A 487 -49.22 11.58 24.44
CA ALA A 487 -50.03 12.81 24.36
C ALA A 487 -49.67 13.69 23.16
N SER A 488 -48.42 13.60 22.69
CA SER A 488 -47.92 14.41 21.58
C SER A 488 -47.77 13.63 20.26
N SER A 489 -48.36 12.43 20.17
CA SER A 489 -48.21 11.53 19.02
C SER A 489 -49.55 11.20 18.37
N LYS A 490 -49.57 11.11 17.03
CA LYS A 490 -50.69 10.52 16.28
C LYS A 490 -50.69 9.00 16.40
N SER A 491 -49.50 8.38 16.40
CA SER A 491 -49.32 6.97 16.72
C SER A 491 -48.12 6.77 17.64
N PHE A 492 -48.28 5.91 18.63
CA PHE A 492 -47.26 5.60 19.63
C PHE A 492 -47.36 4.11 20.00
N TYR A 493 -46.26 3.39 19.88
CA TYR A 493 -46.21 1.97 20.23
C TYR A 493 -44.80 1.53 20.66
N SER A 494 -44.74 0.48 21.47
CA SER A 494 -43.49 -0.16 21.87
C SER A 494 -42.90 -0.97 20.73
N VAL A 495 -41.59 -0.86 20.52
CA VAL A 495 -40.86 -1.60 19.50
C VAL A 495 -40.33 -2.88 20.12
N LYS A 496 -40.69 -4.03 19.55
CA LYS A 496 -40.11 -5.32 19.93
C LYS A 496 -38.90 -5.58 19.06
N ILE A 497 -37.70 -5.42 19.61
CA ILE A 497 -36.47 -5.93 18.99
C ILE A 497 -36.46 -7.44 19.23
N GLN A 498 -37.14 -8.23 18.38
CA GLN A 498 -36.90 -9.66 18.42
C GLN A 498 -35.46 -9.93 17.98
N LYS A 499 -34.62 -10.29 18.96
CA LYS A 499 -33.27 -10.87 18.87
C LYS A 499 -32.51 -10.50 17.59
N LEU A 500 -31.83 -9.35 17.66
CA LEU A 500 -30.62 -9.08 16.90
C LEU A 500 -29.56 -10.08 17.38
N ASN A 501 -29.45 -11.22 16.72
CA ASN A 501 -28.32 -12.14 16.87
C ASN A 501 -27.28 -11.82 15.79
#